data_AF-A0A2V9MMU6-F1
#
_entry.id   AF-A0A2V9MMU6-F1
#
_cell.length_a   1.000
_cell.length_b   1.000
_cell.length_c   1.000
_cell.angle_alpha   90.00
_cell.angle_beta   90.00
_cell.angle_gamma   90.00
#
_symmetry.space_group_name_H-M   'P 1'
#
loop_
_entity.id
_entity.type
_entity.pdbx_description
1 polymer ?
#
loop_
_entity_poly.entity_id
_entity_poly.type
_entity_poly.pdbx_seq_one_letter_code
_entity_poly.pdbx_strand_id
1 'polypeptide(L)'
;YYNDNKLPQAVAAFTKVVNDFPKGDKVASALYKRALAELAMKEKDNAIEDFKVVVQKFSSSPEAALAKSQLDGLGVDLSKPSKVGSARRKP
;
A
#
# COMPACT_ATOMS: atom_id res chain seq x y z
N TYR A 1 -4.93 2.09 -25.32
CA TYR A 1 -4.28 3.37 -25.04
C TYR A 1 -3.73 3.33 -23.63
N TYR A 2 -2.41 3.13 -23.53
CA TYR A 2 -1.70 2.60 -22.36
C TYR A 2 -1.74 3.54 -21.15
N ASN A 3 -1.98 2.95 -19.99
CA ASN A 3 -2.35 3.58 -18.72
C ASN A 3 -1.19 4.34 -18.03
N ASP A 4 -0.07 4.60 -18.70
CA ASP A 4 1.14 5.20 -18.12
C ASP A 4 0.93 6.63 -17.58
N ASN A 5 0.09 7.45 -18.22
CA ASN A 5 -0.16 8.82 -17.76
C ASN A 5 -1.21 8.95 -16.65
N LYS A 6 -1.91 7.86 -16.29
CA LYS A 6 -3.01 7.91 -15.31
C LYS A 6 -2.59 7.48 -13.91
N LEU A 7 -1.55 6.64 -13.79
CA LEU A 7 -1.05 6.20 -12.48
C LEU A 7 -0.62 7.37 -11.57
N PRO A 8 0.21 8.33 -12.02
CA PRO A 8 0.58 9.48 -11.18
C PRO A 8 -0.62 10.39 -10.86
N GLN A 9 -1.58 10.54 -11.78
CA GLN A 9 -2.82 11.27 -11.51
C GLN A 9 -3.68 10.57 -10.45
N ALA A 10 -3.73 9.23 -10.48
CA ALA A 10 -4.42 8.44 -9.47
C ALA A 10 -3.77 8.63 -8.09
N VAL A 11 -2.44 8.56 -8.00
CA VAL A 11 -1.68 8.82 -6.78
C VAL A 11 -2.02 10.21 -6.22
N ALA A 12 -2.03 11.25 -7.06
CA ALA A 12 -2.39 12.60 -6.65
C ALA A 12 -3.85 12.71 -6.17
N ALA A 13 -4.80 12.07 -6.88
CA ALA A 13 -6.21 12.05 -6.50
C ALA A 13 -6.42 11.37 -5.15
N PHE A 14 -5.80 10.21 -4.92
CA PHE A 14 -5.86 9.52 -3.63
C PHE A 14 -5.21 10.33 -2.52
N THR A 15 -4.08 10.99 -2.79
CA THR A 15 -3.41 11.87 -1.83
C THR A 15 -4.33 12.98 -1.33
N LYS A 16 -5.14 13.59 -2.21
CA LYS A 16 -6.16 14.57 -1.78
C LYS A 16 -7.18 13.96 -0.84
N VAL A 17 -7.69 12.75 -1.13
CA VAL A 17 -8.64 12.05 -0.25
C VAL A 17 -8.05 11.78 1.13
N VAL A 18 -6.78 11.37 1.18
CA VAL A 18 -6.06 11.14 2.45
C VAL A 18 -5.94 12.43 3.27
N ASN A 19 -5.62 13.54 2.60
CA ASN A 19 -5.46 14.85 3.24
C ASN A 19 -6.80 15.46 3.69
N ASP A 20 -7.83 15.33 2.87
CA ASP A 20 -9.16 15.89 3.15
C ASP A 20 -9.90 15.07 4.23
N PHE A 21 -9.66 13.75 4.29
CA PHE A 21 -10.43 12.85 5.15
C PHE A 21 -9.61 11.93 6.06
N PRO A 22 -8.59 12.41 6.80
CA PRO A 22 -7.56 11.57 7.44
C PRO A 22 -8.04 10.49 8.44
N LYS A 23 -9.32 10.51 8.83
CA LYS A 23 -9.94 9.57 9.79
C LYS A 23 -11.11 8.76 9.22
N GLY A 24 -11.46 8.94 7.94
CA GLY A 24 -12.55 8.21 7.33
C GLY A 24 -12.11 6.84 6.82
N ASP A 25 -12.99 5.84 6.87
CA ASP A 25 -12.72 4.50 6.33
C ASP A 25 -12.29 4.53 4.84
N LYS A 26 -12.73 5.56 4.11
CA LYS A 26 -12.36 5.82 2.71
C LYS A 26 -10.87 6.08 2.51
N VAL A 27 -10.15 6.52 3.55
CA VAL A 27 -8.70 6.75 3.47
C VAL A 27 -7.94 5.45 3.40
N ALA A 28 -8.40 4.39 4.08
CA ALA A 28 -7.81 3.07 3.96
C ALA A 28 -7.87 2.58 2.50
N SER A 29 -9.02 2.73 1.84
CA SER A 29 -9.19 2.38 0.43
C SER A 29 -8.38 3.27 -0.51
N ALA A 30 -8.26 4.58 -0.21
CA ALA A 30 -7.47 5.51 -1.01
C ALA A 30 -5.98 5.20 -0.95
N LEU A 31 -5.42 5.01 0.26
CA LEU A 31 -4.03 4.62 0.47
C LEU A 31 -3.72 3.27 -0.17
N TYR A 32 -4.60 2.28 0.00
CA TYR A 32 -4.43 0.97 -0.64
C TYR A 32 -4.35 1.09 -2.17
N LYS A 33 -5.23 1.88 -2.78
CA LYS A 33 -5.23 2.09 -4.23
C LYS A 33 -4.04 2.94 -4.71
N ARG A 34 -3.58 3.90 -3.90
CA ARG A 34 -2.37 4.68 -4.17
C ARG A 34 -1.15 3.76 -4.22
N ALA A 35 -0.99 2.91 -3.23
CA ALA A 35 0.06 1.91 -3.19
C ALA A 35 0.03 0.95 -4.40
N LEU A 36 -1.15 0.51 -4.84
CA LEU A 36 -1.27 -0.30 -6.06
C LEU A 36 -0.81 0.45 -7.31
N ALA A 37 -1.13 1.74 -7.42
CA ALA A 37 -0.67 2.58 -8.52
C ALA A 37 0.86 2.75 -8.48
N GLU A 38 1.43 2.98 -7.31
CA GLU A 38 2.88 3.07 -7.08
C GLU A 38 3.59 1.75 -7.44
N LEU A 39 3.02 0.59 -7.06
CA LEU A 39 3.51 -0.71 -7.51
C LEU A 39 3.53 -0.85 -9.03
N ALA A 40 2.48 -0.38 -9.70
CA ALA A 40 2.41 -0.39 -11.16
C ALA A 40 3.44 0.57 -11.79
N MET A 41 3.78 1.66 -11.09
CA MET A 41 4.85 2.60 -11.46
C MET A 41 6.26 2.09 -11.10
N LYS A 42 6.39 0.87 -10.54
CA LYS A 42 7.62 0.29 -9.99
C LYS A 42 8.18 1.02 -8.75
N GLU A 43 7.38 1.89 -8.14
CA GLU A 43 7.69 2.57 -6.88
C GLU A 43 7.30 1.70 -5.68
N LYS A 44 7.98 0.56 -5.54
CA LYS A 44 7.68 -0.40 -4.46
C LYS A 44 7.87 0.19 -3.07
N ASP A 45 8.88 1.01 -2.87
CA ASP A 45 9.16 1.60 -1.56
C ASP A 45 8.02 2.50 -1.07
N ASN A 46 7.48 3.35 -1.94
CA ASN A 46 6.32 4.19 -1.65
C ASN A 46 5.07 3.34 -1.35
N ALA A 47 4.83 2.33 -2.19
CA ALA A 47 3.69 1.42 -1.99
C ALA A 47 3.75 0.70 -0.64
N ILE A 48 4.95 0.28 -0.24
CA ILE A 48 5.18 -0.38 1.05
C ILE A 48 4.85 0.58 2.19
N GLU A 49 5.32 1.83 2.13
CA GLU A 49 4.99 2.85 3.14
C GLU A 49 3.47 3.03 3.26
N ASP A 50 2.77 3.18 2.14
CA ASP A 50 1.32 3.35 2.13
C ASP A 50 0.57 2.15 2.73
N PHE A 51 0.92 0.94 2.32
CA PHE A 51 0.32 -0.26 2.91
C PHE A 51 0.60 -0.36 4.41
N LYS A 52 1.81 0.00 4.87
CA LYS A 52 2.13 0.04 6.30
C LYS A 52 1.23 1.03 7.03
N VAL A 53 1.02 2.22 6.47
CA VAL A 53 0.12 3.22 7.04
C VAL A 53 -1.30 2.67 7.14
N VAL A 54 -1.80 1.98 6.09
CA VAL A 54 -3.12 1.34 6.15
C VAL A 54 -3.20 0.32 7.28
N VAL A 55 -2.22 -0.57 7.41
CA VAL A 55 -2.24 -1.60 8.45
C VAL A 55 -2.10 -1.01 9.85
N GLN A 56 -1.30 0.05 10.02
CA GLN A 56 -1.06 0.67 11.33
C GLN A 56 -2.20 1.59 11.77
N LYS A 57 -2.73 2.41 10.85
CA LYS A 57 -3.78 3.41 11.15
C LYS A 57 -5.19 2.84 11.03
N PHE A 58 -5.40 1.90 10.10
CA PHE A 58 -6.70 1.34 9.74
C PHE A 58 -6.76 -0.17 9.94
N SER A 59 -6.09 -0.69 10.99
CA SER A 59 -6.03 -2.12 11.31
C SER A 59 -7.38 -2.82 11.44
N SER A 60 -8.44 -2.06 11.77
CA SER A 60 -9.81 -2.55 11.90
C SER A 60 -10.58 -2.61 10.56
N SER A 61 -10.05 -2.01 9.49
CA SER A 61 -10.70 -2.00 8.18
C SER A 61 -10.28 -3.22 7.33
N PRO A 62 -11.15 -3.68 6.42
CA PRO A 62 -10.83 -4.81 5.55
C PRO A 62 -9.63 -4.53 4.63
N GLU A 63 -9.38 -3.27 4.27
CA GLU A 63 -8.22 -2.86 3.49
C GLU A 63 -6.90 -3.10 4.21
N ALA A 64 -6.85 -3.06 5.55
CA ALA A 64 -5.64 -3.42 6.27
C ALA A 64 -5.30 -4.91 6.12
N ALA A 65 -6.30 -5.80 6.09
CA ALA A 65 -6.06 -7.22 5.83
C ALA A 65 -5.46 -7.41 4.41
N LEU A 66 -6.00 -6.69 3.42
CA LEU A 66 -5.49 -6.72 2.04
C LEU A 66 -4.09 -6.12 1.93
N ALA A 67 -3.84 -4.96 2.56
CA ALA A 67 -2.55 -4.29 2.58
C ALA A 67 -1.47 -5.18 3.23
N LYS A 68 -1.81 -5.86 4.33
CA LYS A 68 -0.91 -6.81 4.98
C LYS A 68 -0.55 -7.98 4.06
N SER A 69 -1.52 -8.52 3.33
CA SER A 69 -1.29 -9.59 2.35
C SER A 69 -0.40 -9.14 1.19
N GLN A 70 -0.59 -7.90 0.71
CA GLN A 70 0.29 -7.32 -0.32
C GLN A 70 1.71 -7.15 0.20
N LEU A 71 1.88 -6.64 1.42
CA LEU A 71 3.19 -6.50 2.06
C LEU A 71 3.91 -7.85 2.19
N ASP A 72 3.19 -8.90 2.62
CA ASP A 72 3.74 -10.26 2.71
C ASP A 72 4.22 -10.78 1.34
N GLY A 73 3.40 -10.60 0.29
CA GLY A 73 3.76 -10.94 -1.08
C GLY A 73 4.94 -10.15 -1.65
N LEU A 74 5.17 -8.93 -1.14
CA LEU A 74 6.34 -8.10 -1.44
C LEU A 74 7.57 -8.48 -0.60
N GLY A 75 7.45 -9.41 0.35
CA GLY A 75 8.52 -9.81 1.27
C GLY A 75 8.69 -8.87 2.48
N VAL A 76 7.68 -8.04 2.76
CA VAL A 76 7.66 -7.09 3.88
C VAL A 76 6.79 -7.64 5.00
N ASP A 77 7.43 -8.27 5.98
CA ASP A 77 6.76 -8.75 7.19
C ASP A 77 6.64 -7.62 8.23
N LEU A 78 5.41 -7.13 8.46
CA LEU A 78 5.12 -6.09 9.46
C LEU A 78 5.26 -6.58 10.92
N SER A 79 5.32 -7.89 11.15
CA SER A 79 5.46 -8.48 12.49
C SER A 79 6.89 -8.52 13.01
N LYS A 80 7.89 -8.16 12.21
CA LYS A 80 9.30 -8.16 12.63
C LYS A 80 9.96 -6.81 12.29
N PRO A 81 10.58 -6.12 13.28
CA PRO A 81 11.41 -4.96 12.99
C PRO A 81 12.53 -5.44 12.07
N SER A 82 12.70 -4.75 10.95
CA SER A 82 13.37 -5.21 9.75
C SER A 82 14.74 -5.87 10.01
N LYS A 83 14.87 -7.12 9.56
CA LYS A 83 16.13 -7.61 8.97
C LYS A 83 15.77 -8.29 7.66
N VAL A 84 16.19 -7.65 6.57
CA VAL A 84 16.32 -8.27 5.24
C VAL A 84 16.93 -9.66 5.45
N GLY A 85 16.18 -10.69 5.08
CA GLY A 85 16.51 -12.08 5.39
C GLY A 85 15.70 -13.02 4.54
N SER A 86 16.15 -13.19 3.30
CA SER A 86 16.16 -14.45 2.55
C SER A 86 15.25 -15.58 3.07
N ALA A 87 14.13 -15.83 2.39
CA ALA A 87 13.45 -17.14 2.37
C ALA A 87 12.41 -17.10 1.24
N ARG A 88 12.73 -17.48 0.00
CA ARG A 88 12.80 -18.87 -0.46
C ARG A 88 11.87 -19.77 0.36
N ARG A 89 10.77 -20.22 -0.25
CA ARG A 89 10.13 -21.54 -0.09
C ARG A 89 8.80 -21.54 -0.85
N LYS A 90 8.43 -22.59 -1.59
CA LYS A 90 8.61 -24.02 -1.29
C LYS A 90 8.45 -24.89 -2.58
N PRO A 91 8.45 -26.23 -2.44
CA PRO A 91 9.31 -27.20 -3.13
C PRO A 91 9.06 -27.41 -4.64
#